data_AF-A0A3D2N1M9-F1
#
_entry.id   AF-A0A3D2N1M9-F1
#
_cell.length_a   1.000
_cell.length_b   1.000
_cell.length_c   1.000
_cell.angle_alpha   90.00
_cell.angle_beta   90.00
_cell.angle_gamma   90.00
#
_symmetry.space_group_name_H-M   'P 1'
#
loop_
_entity.id
_entity.type
_entity.pdbx_description
1 polymer ?
#
loop_
_entity_poly.entity_id
_entity_poly.type
_entity_poly.pdbx_seq_one_letter_code
_entity_poly.pdbx_strand_id
1 'polypeptide(L)'
;MNESYFKLAEELSIKYGFSSEDGDNFVSFKENQTGDTFYLGNSALIIIRQTSKSQRILIKDTLYKKVDSGFLSSLPLLDLKSDPLYVKIDTQLGDDMASAIQPYLEKAIEDYKPPKSFACCSRYVQCSDAKKCIHPKQVYAKQCWYRENLENGKIFYGKNKNL
;
A
#
# COMPACT_ATOMS: atom_id res chain seq x y z
N MET A 1 8.46 -2.28 19.81
CA MET A 1 7.21 -2.46 19.05
C MET A 1 6.96 -1.34 18.04
N ASN A 2 6.90 -0.07 18.43
CA ASN A 2 6.54 0.99 17.47
C ASN A 2 7.66 1.29 16.44
N GLU A 3 8.92 1.08 16.83
CA GLU A 3 10.08 1.22 15.92
C GLU A 3 10.00 0.28 14.70
N SER A 4 9.53 -0.96 14.87
CA SER A 4 9.37 -1.88 13.73
C SER A 4 8.25 -1.43 12.77
N TYR A 5 7.24 -0.72 13.27
CA TYR A 5 6.18 -0.14 12.44
C TYR A 5 6.65 1.07 11.63
N PHE A 6 7.40 1.98 12.28
CA PHE A 6 8.04 3.08 11.57
C PHE A 6 8.97 2.58 10.47
N LYS A 7 9.83 1.61 10.81
CA LYS A 7 10.75 0.97 9.85
C LYS A 7 10.00 0.30 8.70
N LEU A 8 8.94 -0.45 8.98
CA LEU A 8 8.12 -1.07 7.93
C LEU A 8 7.50 -0.03 6.99
N ALA A 9 6.93 1.06 7.52
CA ALA A 9 6.35 2.12 6.71
C ALA A 9 7.40 2.81 5.83
N GLU A 10 8.60 3.05 6.36
CA GLU A 10 9.73 3.61 5.64
C GLU A 10 10.24 2.66 4.54
N GLU A 11 10.45 1.38 4.87
CA GLU A 11 10.90 0.36 3.93
C GLU A 11 9.93 0.19 2.76
N LEU A 12 8.62 0.16 3.03
CA LEU A 12 7.60 0.12 1.99
C LEU A 12 7.59 1.41 1.16
N SER A 13 7.79 2.56 1.80
CA SER A 13 7.88 3.85 1.08
C SER A 13 9.07 3.88 0.13
N ILE A 14 10.23 3.38 0.57
CA ILE A 14 11.45 3.29 -0.24
C ILE A 14 11.26 2.26 -1.36
N LYS A 15 10.85 1.03 -1.02
CA LYS A 15 10.69 -0.10 -1.95
C LYS A 15 9.81 0.27 -3.13
N TYR A 16 8.69 0.93 -2.87
CA TYR A 16 7.74 1.30 -3.92
C TYR A 16 7.95 2.71 -4.48
N GLY A 17 8.90 3.51 -3.97
CA GLY A 17 9.14 4.89 -4.45
C GLY A 17 7.96 5.84 -4.16
N PHE A 18 7.45 5.77 -2.94
CA PHE A 18 6.21 6.37 -2.44
C PHE A 18 6.49 7.67 -1.66
N SER A 19 6.82 8.75 -2.37
CA SER A 19 6.68 10.12 -1.85
C SER A 19 5.52 10.86 -2.53
N SER A 20 4.79 11.67 -1.78
CA SER A 20 3.76 12.59 -2.27
C SER A 20 4.40 13.62 -3.22
N GLU A 21 3.57 14.43 -3.90
CA GLU A 21 4.09 15.54 -4.70
C GLU A 21 4.95 16.50 -3.84
N ASP A 22 4.58 16.64 -2.56
CA ASP A 22 5.23 17.48 -1.55
C ASP A 22 6.41 16.79 -0.83
N GLY A 23 6.69 15.52 -1.11
CA GLY A 23 7.81 14.78 -0.54
C GLY A 23 7.49 13.92 0.69
N ASP A 24 6.25 13.92 1.18
CA ASP A 24 5.82 13.11 2.31
C ASP A 24 5.69 11.63 1.96
N ASN A 25 6.00 10.73 2.89
CA ASN A 25 5.82 9.30 2.69
C ASN A 25 4.34 8.96 2.45
N PHE A 26 4.04 8.37 1.29
CA PHE A 26 2.67 8.03 0.93
C PHE A 26 2.14 6.82 1.70
N VAL A 27 3.03 5.94 2.18
CA VAL A 27 2.72 5.02 3.29
C VAL A 27 3.24 5.66 4.55
N SER A 28 2.38 5.89 5.53
CA SER A 28 2.82 6.50 6.80
C SER A 28 2.28 5.75 7.99
N PHE A 29 3.03 5.82 9.08
CA PHE A 29 2.66 5.30 10.38
C PHE A 29 2.51 6.46 11.36
N LYS A 30 1.42 6.47 12.13
CA LYS A 30 1.17 7.46 13.18
C LYS A 30 0.71 6.76 14.45
N GLU A 31 1.35 7.10 15.55
CA GLU A 31 0.90 6.75 16.90
C GLU A 31 -0.29 7.65 17.26
N ASN A 32 -1.42 7.06 17.64
CA ASN A 32 -2.58 7.82 18.09
C ASN A 32 -3.07 7.28 19.43
N GLN A 33 -3.71 8.14 20.22
CA GLN A 33 -4.34 7.74 21.48
C GLN A 33 -5.38 6.62 21.30
N THR A 34 -5.98 6.51 20.11
CA THR A 34 -7.01 5.52 19.76
C THR A 34 -6.46 4.27 19.08
N GLY A 35 -5.13 4.18 18.87
CA GLY A 35 -4.45 3.07 18.22
C GLY A 35 -3.43 3.52 17.18
N ASP A 36 -2.35 2.77 17.10
CA ASP A 36 -1.28 2.94 16.13
C ASP A 36 -1.81 2.65 14.72
N THR A 37 -1.67 3.59 13.79
CA THR A 37 -2.38 3.54 12.51
C THR A 37 -1.44 3.66 11.32
N PHE A 38 -1.59 2.73 10.38
CA PHE A 38 -0.99 2.80 9.06
C PHE A 38 -1.95 3.46 8.07
N TYR A 39 -1.42 4.42 7.32
CA TYR A 39 -2.13 5.17 6.29
C TYR A 39 -1.52 4.93 4.92
N LEU A 40 -2.37 5.04 3.91
CA LEU A 40 -1.99 5.17 2.52
C LEU A 40 -2.59 6.48 1.97
N GLY A 41 -1.73 7.48 1.75
CA GLY A 41 -2.15 8.87 1.63
C GLY A 41 -2.97 9.29 2.85
N ASN A 42 -4.23 9.68 2.62
CA ASN A 42 -5.16 10.08 3.69
C ASN A 42 -6.08 8.94 4.17
N SER A 43 -5.96 7.73 3.64
CA SER A 43 -6.81 6.59 4.02
C SER A 43 -6.16 5.76 5.12
N ALA A 44 -6.79 5.69 6.29
CA ALA A 44 -6.41 4.73 7.34
C ALA A 44 -6.70 3.29 6.88
N LEU A 45 -5.67 2.45 6.83
CA LEU A 45 -5.78 1.07 6.34
C LEU A 45 -5.81 0.04 7.46
N ILE A 46 -4.85 0.16 8.39
CA ILE A 46 -4.65 -0.80 9.48
C ILE A 46 -4.50 -0.02 10.77
N ILE A 47 -5.25 -0.40 11.80
CA ILE A 47 -5.17 0.18 13.14
C ILE A 47 -4.83 -0.95 14.11
N ILE A 48 -3.80 -0.74 14.93
CA ILE A 48 -3.35 -1.66 15.96
C ILE A 48 -3.69 -1.04 17.31
N ARG A 49 -4.41 -1.78 18.14
CA ARG A 49 -4.79 -1.36 19.49
C ARG A 49 -4.23 -2.33 20.50
N GLN A 50 -3.59 -1.78 21.53
CA GLN A 50 -3.24 -2.55 22.71
C GLN A 50 -4.49 -2.76 23.57
N THR A 51 -4.71 -3.99 24.00
CA THR A 51 -5.73 -4.33 25.00
C THR A 51 -5.03 -4.86 26.25
N SER A 52 -5.76 -5.05 27.35
CA SER A 52 -5.18 -5.53 28.61
C SER A 52 -4.55 -6.94 28.54
N LYS A 53 -4.87 -7.74 27.50
CA LYS A 53 -4.39 -9.14 27.37
C LYS A 53 -3.90 -9.52 25.97
N SER A 54 -4.05 -8.64 24.97
CA SER A 54 -3.81 -8.97 23.57
C SER A 54 -3.60 -7.71 22.73
N GLN A 55 -3.19 -7.88 21.48
CA GLN A 55 -3.23 -6.85 20.46
C GLN A 55 -4.45 -7.06 19.57
N ARG A 56 -5.18 -5.98 19.28
CA ARG A 56 -6.28 -6.00 18.32
C ARG A 56 -5.85 -5.31 17.04
N ILE A 57 -6.00 -6.00 15.92
CA ILE A 57 -5.78 -5.45 14.58
C ILE A 57 -7.14 -5.17 13.94
N LEU A 58 -7.28 -3.97 13.39
CA LEU A 58 -8.40 -3.56 12.56
C LEU A 58 -7.87 -3.35 11.14
N ILE A 59 -8.30 -4.17 10.19
CA ILE A 59 -7.90 -4.07 8.78
C ILE A 59 -9.11 -3.65 7.97
N LYS A 60 -8.98 -2.64 7.12
CA LYS A 60 -10.07 -2.19 6.25
C LYS A 60 -10.64 -3.39 5.49
N ASP A 61 -11.95 -3.63 5.55
CA ASP A 61 -12.61 -4.84 5.06
C ASP A 61 -12.31 -5.09 3.57
N THR A 62 -12.35 -4.03 2.77
CA THR A 62 -12.03 -4.08 1.34
C THR A 62 -10.58 -4.46 1.05
N LEU A 63 -9.67 -4.25 1.99
CA LEU A 63 -8.27 -4.67 1.91
C LEU A 63 -8.11 -6.11 2.42
N TYR A 64 -8.76 -6.43 3.54
CA TYR A 64 -8.69 -7.77 4.14
C TYR A 64 -9.14 -8.85 3.15
N LYS A 65 -10.26 -8.62 2.46
CA LYS A 65 -10.83 -9.54 1.45
C LYS A 65 -9.97 -9.77 0.20
N LYS A 66 -8.86 -9.04 0.04
CA LYS A 66 -7.98 -9.13 -1.14
C LYS A 66 -6.69 -9.91 -0.88
N VAL A 67 -6.45 -10.31 0.36
CA VAL A 67 -5.26 -11.05 0.77
C VAL A 67 -5.71 -12.43 1.22
N ASP A 68 -5.73 -13.37 0.28
CA ASP A 68 -6.38 -14.68 0.45
C ASP A 68 -5.57 -15.69 1.29
N SER A 69 -4.28 -15.42 1.57
CA SER A 69 -3.36 -16.42 2.16
C SER A 69 -2.41 -15.87 3.24
N GLY A 70 -2.81 -14.82 3.97
CA GLY A 70 -2.00 -14.26 5.05
C GLY A 70 -2.20 -14.97 6.40
N PHE A 71 -1.22 -14.96 7.30
CA PHE A 71 -1.39 -15.47 8.68
C PHE A 71 -2.65 -14.92 9.35
N LEU A 72 -2.89 -13.60 9.24
CA LEU A 72 -4.08 -12.94 9.79
C LEU A 72 -5.40 -13.41 9.14
N SER A 73 -5.38 -13.91 7.91
CA SER A 73 -6.60 -14.44 7.26
C SER A 73 -7.04 -15.79 7.84
N SER A 74 -6.12 -16.49 8.53
CA SER A 74 -6.40 -17.76 9.20
C SER A 74 -6.94 -17.60 10.64
N LEU A 75 -6.84 -16.39 11.20
CA LEU A 75 -7.27 -16.12 12.56
C LEU A 75 -8.78 -15.88 12.65
N PRO A 76 -9.43 -16.26 13.76
CA PRO A 76 -10.85 -16.03 13.95
C PRO A 76 -11.17 -14.53 13.99
N LEU A 77 -12.19 -14.14 13.24
CA LEU A 77 -12.68 -12.77 13.18
C LEU A 77 -13.58 -12.46 14.38
N LEU A 78 -13.48 -11.23 14.88
CA LEU A 78 -14.37 -10.72 15.92
C LEU A 78 -15.60 -10.06 15.30
N ASP A 79 -16.77 -10.58 15.62
CA ASP A 79 -18.04 -9.92 15.29
C ASP A 79 -18.34 -8.82 16.33
N LEU A 80 -17.78 -7.63 16.09
CA LEU A 80 -18.03 -6.45 16.90
C LEU A 80 -18.74 -5.40 16.05
N LYS A 81 -19.99 -5.08 16.42
CA LYS A 81 -20.89 -4.10 15.78
C LYS A 81 -20.33 -2.67 15.60
N SER A 82 -19.15 -2.36 16.14
CA SER A 82 -18.70 -0.97 16.34
C SER A 82 -18.13 -0.27 15.10
N ASP A 83 -17.83 -0.97 14.01
CA ASP A 83 -17.34 -0.35 12.76
C ASP A 83 -17.45 -1.34 11.59
N PRO A 84 -18.33 -1.11 10.60
CA PRO A 84 -18.52 -2.02 9.47
C PRO A 84 -17.40 -1.91 8.42
N LEU A 85 -16.51 -0.90 8.50
CA LEU A 85 -15.44 -0.69 7.52
C LEU A 85 -14.20 -1.52 7.80
N TYR A 86 -14.08 -2.11 8.98
CA TYR A 86 -12.89 -2.83 9.42
C TYR A 86 -13.23 -4.24 9.92
N VAL A 87 -12.48 -5.21 9.41
CA VAL A 87 -12.37 -6.54 9.99
C VAL A 87 -11.48 -6.47 11.23
N LYS A 88 -11.88 -7.17 12.30
CA LYS A 88 -11.24 -7.09 13.62
C LYS A 88 -10.71 -8.46 14.02
N ILE A 89 -9.47 -8.49 14.49
CA ILE A 89 -8.75 -9.72 14.84
C ILE A 89 -8.01 -9.47 16.16
N ASP A 90 -8.25 -10.31 17.17
CA ASP A 90 -7.42 -10.34 18.38
C ASP A 90 -6.27 -11.33 18.19
N THR A 91 -5.08 -10.93 18.61
CA THR A 91 -3.84 -11.69 18.41
C THR A 91 -2.79 -11.36 19.47
N GLN A 92 -1.73 -12.16 19.54
CA GLN A 92 -0.62 -12.01 20.50
C GLN A 92 0.73 -12.12 19.79
N LEU A 93 0.86 -11.44 18.65
CA LEU A 93 2.05 -11.53 17.81
C LEU A 93 3.26 -10.75 18.35
N GLY A 94 3.06 -9.76 19.22
CA GLY A 94 4.15 -8.96 19.75
C GLY A 94 4.96 -8.31 18.62
N ASP A 95 6.23 -8.70 18.52
CA ASP A 95 7.16 -8.18 17.51
C ASP A 95 6.91 -8.70 16.08
N ASP A 96 6.23 -9.84 15.93
CA ASP A 96 5.88 -10.41 14.62
C ASP A 96 4.74 -9.66 13.91
N MET A 97 4.13 -8.68 14.59
CA MET A 97 3.02 -7.90 14.06
C MET A 97 3.36 -7.23 12.72
N ALA A 98 4.55 -6.62 12.62
CA ALA A 98 4.97 -5.89 11.43
C ALA A 98 4.99 -6.82 10.20
N SER A 99 5.56 -8.02 10.34
CA SER A 99 5.58 -9.03 9.29
C SER A 99 4.18 -9.56 8.96
N ALA A 100 3.30 -9.69 9.95
CA ALA A 100 1.93 -10.15 9.74
C ALA A 100 1.07 -9.17 8.94
N ILE A 101 1.29 -7.86 9.11
CA ILE A 101 0.52 -6.81 8.40
C ILE A 101 1.12 -6.40 7.06
N GLN A 102 2.42 -6.64 6.84
CA GLN A 102 3.14 -6.22 5.64
C GLN A 102 2.43 -6.64 4.33
N PRO A 103 1.94 -7.89 4.15
CA PRO A 103 1.27 -8.29 2.91
C PRO A 103 0.02 -7.45 2.60
N TYR A 104 -0.69 -6.99 3.63
CA TYR A 104 -1.86 -6.14 3.46
C TYR A 104 -1.47 -4.73 3.02
N LEU A 105 -0.39 -4.17 3.58
CA LEU A 105 0.13 -2.87 3.15
C LEU A 105 0.62 -2.93 1.70
N GLU A 106 1.38 -3.96 1.33
CA GLU A 106 1.83 -4.19 -0.04
C GLU A 106 0.66 -4.30 -1.01
N LYS A 107 -0.37 -5.09 -0.66
CA LYS A 107 -1.57 -5.21 -1.49
C LYS A 107 -2.30 -3.88 -1.66
N ALA A 108 -2.38 -3.05 -0.62
CA ALA A 108 -3.01 -1.74 -0.72
C ALA A 108 -2.23 -0.79 -1.63
N ILE A 109 -0.90 -0.82 -1.55
CA ILE A 109 0.02 -0.06 -2.41
C ILE A 109 -0.16 -0.48 -3.86
N GLU A 110 -0.14 -1.79 -4.16
CA GLU A 110 -0.31 -2.34 -5.50
C GLU A 110 -1.64 -1.95 -6.12
N ASP A 111 -2.72 -2.06 -5.36
CA ASP A 111 -4.08 -1.76 -5.82
C ASP A 111 -4.40 -0.26 -5.85
N TYR A 112 -3.53 0.59 -5.31
CA TYR A 112 -3.77 2.04 -5.28
C TYR A 112 -3.98 2.59 -6.69
N LYS A 113 -5.14 3.20 -6.90
CA LYS A 113 -5.52 3.95 -8.10
C LYS A 113 -5.67 5.42 -7.74
N PRO A 114 -4.85 6.31 -8.32
CA PRO A 114 -4.96 7.73 -8.04
C PRO A 114 -6.26 8.30 -8.63
N PRO A 115 -6.82 9.36 -8.02
CA PRO A 115 -8.10 9.93 -8.44
C PRO A 115 -8.03 10.69 -9.78
N LYS A 116 -6.83 11.10 -10.19
CA LYS A 116 -6.56 11.78 -11.45
C LYS A 116 -5.56 10.97 -12.27
N SER A 117 -5.75 10.97 -13.58
CA SER A 117 -4.83 10.36 -14.55
C SER A 117 -4.40 11.40 -15.57
N PHE A 118 -3.19 11.23 -16.11
CA PHE A 118 -2.66 12.01 -17.22
C PHE A 118 -2.15 11.08 -18.32
N ALA A 119 -2.07 11.59 -19.55
CA ALA A 119 -1.66 10.79 -20.71
C ALA A 119 -0.22 10.27 -20.58
N CYS A 120 0.76 11.18 -20.43
CA CYS A 120 2.16 10.82 -20.21
C CYS A 120 2.91 11.95 -19.48
N CYS A 121 3.95 11.60 -18.72
CA CYS A 121 4.86 12.54 -18.05
C CYS A 121 6.03 12.98 -18.95
N SER A 122 5.83 12.98 -20.27
CA SER A 122 6.83 13.36 -21.30
C SER A 122 8.10 12.51 -21.38
N ARG A 123 8.17 11.37 -20.67
CA ARG A 123 9.28 10.39 -20.76
C ARG A 123 8.99 9.23 -21.70
N TYR A 124 8.01 9.37 -22.61
CA TYR A 124 7.47 8.27 -23.39
C TYR A 124 8.53 7.58 -24.27
N VAL A 125 9.48 8.31 -24.85
CA VAL A 125 10.56 7.68 -25.65
C VAL A 125 11.45 6.81 -24.76
N GLN A 126 11.93 7.34 -23.64
CA GLN A 126 12.81 6.62 -22.72
C GLN A 126 12.11 5.40 -22.10
N CYS A 127 10.85 5.55 -21.71
CA CYS A 127 10.05 4.43 -21.20
C CYS A 127 9.84 3.34 -22.26
N SER A 128 9.66 3.73 -23.53
CA SER A 128 9.51 2.78 -24.65
C SER A 128 10.80 2.02 -24.94
N ASP A 129 11.93 2.74 -24.97
CA ASP A 129 13.25 2.16 -25.17
C ASP A 129 13.63 1.19 -24.04
N ALA A 130 13.13 1.45 -22.82
CA ALA A 130 13.27 0.56 -21.66
C ALA A 130 12.20 -0.54 -21.58
N LYS A 131 11.16 -0.50 -22.43
CA LYS A 131 9.97 -1.36 -22.40
C LYS A 131 9.21 -1.36 -21.05
N LYS A 132 9.42 -0.33 -20.24
CA LYS A 132 8.78 -0.17 -18.92
C LYS A 132 8.77 1.30 -18.52
N CYS A 133 7.89 1.67 -17.59
CA CYS A 133 7.96 3.01 -17.00
C CYS A 133 9.24 3.15 -16.16
N ILE A 134 9.95 4.27 -16.35
CA ILE A 134 11.20 4.59 -15.65
C ILE A 134 11.03 5.78 -14.68
N HIS A 135 9.80 6.21 -14.43
CA HIS A 135 9.56 7.35 -13.56
C HIS A 135 10.02 7.02 -12.13
N PRO A 136 10.80 7.88 -11.46
CA PRO A 136 11.38 7.55 -10.15
C PRO A 136 10.32 7.48 -9.04
N LYS A 137 9.27 8.32 -9.13
CA LYS A 137 8.12 8.29 -8.20
C LYS A 137 7.04 7.36 -8.74
N GLN A 138 6.88 6.15 -8.19
CA GLN A 138 5.93 5.17 -8.75
C GLN A 138 4.47 5.53 -8.47
N VAL A 139 4.17 6.20 -7.35
CA VAL A 139 2.81 6.71 -7.05
C VAL A 139 2.36 7.70 -8.12
N TYR A 140 3.25 8.62 -8.49
CA TYR A 140 2.99 9.55 -9.58
C TYR A 140 2.87 8.79 -10.91
N ALA A 141 3.74 7.80 -11.14
CA ALA A 141 3.67 6.95 -12.33
C ALA A 141 2.34 6.20 -12.45
N LYS A 142 1.67 5.87 -11.33
CA LYS A 142 0.32 5.28 -11.33
C LYS A 142 -0.76 6.15 -11.96
N GLN A 143 -0.51 7.46 -12.11
CA GLN A 143 -1.40 8.37 -12.82
C GLN A 143 -1.15 8.37 -14.34
N CYS A 144 -0.04 7.78 -14.81
CA CYS A 144 0.39 7.81 -16.20
C CYS A 144 -0.32 6.71 -17.03
N TRP A 145 -1.14 7.12 -17.98
CA TRP A 145 -1.82 6.18 -18.88
C TRP A 145 -0.86 5.46 -19.81
N TYR A 146 0.21 6.13 -20.27
CA TYR A 146 1.20 5.47 -21.13
C TYR A 146 1.95 4.34 -20.42
N ARG A 147 2.14 4.41 -19.09
CA ARG A 147 2.69 3.29 -18.32
C ARG A 147 1.82 2.04 -18.47
N GLU A 148 0.50 2.17 -18.36
CA GLU A 148 -0.41 1.02 -18.48
C GLU A 148 -0.33 0.40 -19.87
N ASN A 149 -0.14 1.20 -20.91
CA ASN A 149 0.12 0.69 -22.25
C ASN A 149 1.42 -0.13 -22.29
N LEU A 150 2.51 0.36 -21.69
CA LEU A 150 3.78 -0.38 -21.60
C LEU A 150 3.63 -1.69 -20.81
N GLU A 151 2.92 -1.68 -19.69
CA GLU A 151 2.63 -2.88 -18.86
C GLU A 151 1.82 -3.92 -19.65
N ASN A 152 0.96 -3.47 -20.58
CA ASN A 152 0.22 -4.32 -21.51
C ASN A 152 0.99 -4.64 -22.80
N GLY A 153 2.28 -4.33 -22.88
CA GLY A 153 3.14 -4.59 -24.04
C GLY A 153 2.85 -3.71 -25.26
N LYS A 154 2.10 -2.62 -25.13
CA LYS A 154 1.77 -1.66 -26.20
C LYS A 154 2.78 -0.51 -26.19
N ILE A 155 3.62 -0.44 -27.22
CA ILE A 155 4.72 0.54 -27.33
C ILE A 155 4.55 1.39 -28.59
N PHE A 156 4.20 2.68 -28.42
CA PHE A 156 3.88 3.59 -29.53
C PHE A 156 5.07 4.43 -30.02
N TYR A 157 6.15 4.52 -29.23
CA TYR A 157 7.29 5.41 -29.47
C TYR A 157 8.64 4.69 -29.34
N GLY A 158 9.73 5.37 -29.67
CA GLY A 158 11.10 4.87 -29.45
C GLY A 158 11.51 3.71 -30.37
N LYS A 159 12.68 3.13 -30.10
CA LYS A 159 13.30 2.08 -30.93
C LYS A 159 12.61 0.73 -30.81
N ASN A 160 11.82 0.52 -29.76
CA ASN A 160 11.07 -0.71 -29.50
C ASN A 160 9.58 -0.61 -29.87
N LYS A 161 9.19 0.41 -30.66
CA LYS A 161 7.81 0.61 -31.11
C LYS A 161 7.25 -0.66 -31.78
N ASN A 162 6.02 -1.04 -31.45
CA ASN A 162 5.38 -2.26 -31.96
C ASN A 162 3.92 -2.09 -32.44
N LEU A 163 3.39 -0.86 -32.42
CA LEU A 163 2.06 -0.49 -32.92
C LEU A 163 2.14 0.77 -33.80
#